data_AF-A0A285PDS1-F1
#
_entry.id   AF-A0A285PDS1-F1
#
_cell.length_a   1.000
_cell.length_b   1.000
_cell.length_c   1.000
_cell.angle_alpha   90.00
_cell.angle_beta   90.00
_cell.angle_gamma   90.00
#
_symmetry.space_group_name_H-M   'P 1'
#
loop_
_entity.id
_entity.type
_entity.pdbx_description
1 polymer ?
#
loop_
_entity_poly.entity_id
_entity_poly.type
_entity_poly.pdbx_seq_one_letter_code
_entity_poly.pdbx_strand_id
1 'polypeptide(L)'
;MTSFLDKAVPILSKEDLEKLHTGSLLSRLQKLRALEESESSSDWLASELPSAEEFVLFKETDAWRTAYDDLKSVLDAREHIPRGGKEKRREQAFKRKHR
;
A
#
# COMPACT_ATOMS: atom_id res chain seq x y z
N MET A 1 16.15 -13.85 -2.85
CA MET A 1 15.29 -13.48 -4.00
C MET A 1 14.38 -12.37 -3.52
N THR A 2 14.80 -11.13 -3.73
CA THR A 2 13.98 -9.96 -3.43
C THR A 2 12.81 -10.00 -4.42
N SER A 3 11.60 -10.21 -3.93
CA SER A 3 10.42 -10.22 -4.79
C SER A 3 10.23 -8.83 -5.39
N PHE A 4 10.35 -8.70 -6.70
CA PHE A 4 10.12 -7.46 -7.45
C PHE A 4 8.74 -6.84 -7.17
N LEU A 5 7.77 -7.68 -6.80
CA LEU A 5 6.43 -7.29 -6.33
C LEU A 5 6.40 -6.47 -5.03
N ASP A 6 7.50 -6.38 -4.28
CA ASP A 6 7.57 -5.50 -3.10
C ASP A 6 7.82 -4.04 -3.49
N LYS A 7 8.43 -3.83 -4.66
CA LYS A 7 8.76 -2.51 -5.21
C LYS A 7 7.73 -1.97 -6.19
N ALA A 8 6.58 -2.62 -6.32
CA ALA A 8 5.50 -2.20 -7.20
C ALA A 8 4.16 -2.24 -6.45
N VAL A 9 3.28 -1.28 -6.72
CA VAL A 9 1.94 -1.23 -6.13
C VAL A 9 0.89 -1.35 -7.24
N PRO A 10 0.02 -2.37 -7.25
CA PRO A 10 -1.00 -2.54 -8.29
C PRO A 10 -1.90 -1.31 -8.36
N ILE A 11 -2.23 -0.78 -9.52
CA ILE A 11 -3.20 0.31 -9.68
C ILE A 11 -4.59 -0.19 -9.27
N LEU A 12 -5.32 0.61 -8.50
CA LEU A 12 -6.68 0.32 -8.08
C LEU A 12 -7.53 1.55 -8.31
N SER A 13 -8.76 1.34 -8.78
CA SER A 13 -9.76 2.39 -8.84
C SER A 13 -10.13 2.87 -7.44
N LYS A 14 -10.62 4.11 -7.34
CA LYS A 14 -11.14 4.65 -6.08
C LYS A 14 -12.24 3.76 -5.48
N GLU A 15 -13.15 3.25 -6.31
CA GLU A 15 -14.24 2.35 -5.90
C GLU A 15 -13.70 1.06 -5.27
N ASP A 16 -12.60 0.52 -5.80
CA ASP A 16 -11.98 -0.67 -5.22
C ASP A 16 -11.24 -0.37 -3.91
N LEU A 17 -10.63 0.82 -3.79
CA LEU A 17 -10.05 1.28 -2.53
C LEU A 17 -11.11 1.40 -1.43
N GLU A 18 -12.31 1.87 -1.75
CA GLU A 18 -13.41 1.98 -0.78
C GLU A 18 -13.83 0.61 -0.22
N LYS A 19 -13.76 -0.44 -1.03
CA LYS A 19 -14.07 -1.83 -0.61
C LYS A 19 -13.00 -2.43 0.31
N LEU A 20 -11.78 -1.88 0.34
CA LEU A 20 -10.70 -2.42 1.16
C LEU A 20 -10.90 -2.14 2.65
N HIS A 21 -10.42 -3.05 3.49
CA HIS A 21 -10.35 -2.79 4.93
C HIS A 21 -9.28 -1.73 5.24
N THR A 22 -9.48 -0.93 6.29
CA THR A 22 -8.57 0.18 6.66
C THR A 22 -7.13 -0.28 6.86
N GLY A 23 -6.94 -1.50 7.39
CA GLY A 23 -5.60 -2.11 7.51
C GLY A 23 -4.90 -2.27 6.15
N SER A 24 -5.63 -2.73 5.13
CA SER A 24 -5.10 -2.90 3.77
C SER A 24 -4.75 -1.55 3.13
N LEU A 25 -5.59 -0.53 3.33
CA LEU A 25 -5.32 0.83 2.88
C LEU A 25 -4.05 1.42 3.53
N LEU A 26 -3.87 1.20 4.83
CA LEU A 26 -2.66 1.65 5.54
C LEU A 26 -1.40 0.91 5.07
N SER A 27 -1.47 -0.42 4.87
CA SER A 27 -0.37 -1.18 4.30
C SER A 27 -0.02 -0.71 2.89
N ARG A 28 -1.03 -0.43 2.08
CA ARG A 28 -0.85 0.12 0.72
C ARG A 28 -0.22 1.51 0.74
N LEU A 29 -0.62 2.37 1.67
CA LEU A 29 -0.01 3.69 1.87
C LEU A 29 1.47 3.57 2.22
N GLN A 30 1.83 2.61 3.07
CA GLN A 30 3.23 2.34 3.41
C GLN A 30 4.03 1.90 2.17
N LYS A 31 3.48 1.00 1.35
CA LYS A 31 4.12 0.57 0.10
C LYS A 31 4.33 1.73 -0.87
N LEU A 32 3.31 2.56 -1.11
CA LEU A 32 3.44 3.75 -1.98
C LEU A 32 4.53 4.70 -1.50
N ARG A 33 4.71 4.86 -0.19
CA ARG A 33 5.78 5.71 0.39
C ARG A 33 7.17 5.09 0.29
N ALA A 34 7.25 3.76 0.26
CA ALA A 34 8.48 3.00 0.13
C ALA A 34 8.99 2.88 -1.31
N LEU A 35 8.16 3.24 -2.30
CA LEU A 35 8.58 3.29 -3.70
C LEU A 35 9.76 4.25 -3.92
N GLU A 36 10.55 3.94 -4.93
CA GLU A 36 11.72 4.72 -5.31
C GLU A 36 11.26 6.06 -5.94
N GLU A 37 12.10 7.10 -5.83
CA GLU A 37 11.73 8.44 -6.30
C GLU A 37 11.58 8.46 -7.83
N SER A 38 12.56 7.88 -8.52
CA SER A 38 12.72 7.96 -9.97
C SER A 38 13.28 6.69 -10.56
N GLU A 39 12.98 6.43 -11.84
CA GLU A 39 13.56 5.30 -12.59
C GLU A 39 15.09 5.42 -12.64
N SER A 40 15.62 6.63 -12.86
CA SER A 40 17.06 6.85 -12.99
C SER A 40 17.88 6.59 -11.73
N SER A 41 17.25 6.55 -10.55
CA SER A 41 17.90 6.16 -9.29
C SER A 41 17.74 4.67 -8.98
N SER A 42 17.06 3.94 -9.86
CA SER A 42 16.67 2.56 -9.63
C SER A 42 17.54 1.61 -10.44
N ASP A 43 17.99 0.52 -9.80
CA ASP A 43 18.74 -0.57 -10.44
C ASP A 43 17.86 -1.48 -11.33
N TRP A 44 16.70 -1.02 -11.78
CA TRP A 44 15.80 -1.86 -12.58
C TRP A 44 16.28 -1.94 -14.02
N LEU A 45 16.30 -3.16 -14.56
CA LEU A 45 16.38 -3.35 -16.00
C LEU A 45 14.99 -3.16 -16.61
N ALA A 46 14.93 -2.58 -17.81
CA ALA A 46 13.65 -2.36 -18.51
C ALA A 46 12.82 -3.63 -18.71
N SER A 47 13.48 -4.80 -18.80
CA SER A 47 12.81 -6.11 -18.89
C SER A 47 12.21 -6.62 -17.58
N GLU A 48 12.59 -6.03 -16.45
CA GLU A 48 12.11 -6.42 -15.12
C GLU A 48 10.93 -5.56 -14.66
N LEU A 49 10.74 -4.37 -15.25
CA LEU A 49 9.64 -3.47 -14.94
C LEU A 49 8.29 -4.13 -15.27
N PRO A 50 7.39 -4.33 -14.29
CA PRO A 50 6.02 -4.71 -14.58
C PRO A 50 5.34 -3.56 -15.33
N SER A 51 4.21 -3.86 -15.97
CA SER A 51 3.50 -2.89 -16.78
C SER A 51 3.15 -1.63 -15.97
N ALA A 52 3.60 -0.46 -16.43
CA ALA A 52 3.26 0.83 -15.85
C ALA A 52 1.76 1.15 -15.97
N GLU A 53 1.03 0.43 -16.81
CA GLU A 53 -0.44 0.52 -16.92
C GLU A 53 -1.15 -0.23 -15.79
N GLU A 54 -0.49 -1.22 -15.18
CA GLU A 54 -1.07 -2.06 -14.13
C GLU A 54 -0.50 -1.74 -12.74
N PHE A 55 0.69 -1.13 -12.67
CA PHE A 55 1.42 -0.90 -11.43
C PHE A 55 2.01 0.51 -11.34
N VAL A 56 2.02 1.02 -10.11
CA VAL A 56 2.78 2.20 -9.71
C VAL A 56 4.18 1.76 -9.27
N LEU A 57 5.21 2.32 -9.91
CA LEU A 57 6.61 1.93 -9.73
C LEU A 57 7.44 3.02 -9.05
N PHE A 58 7.29 4.27 -9.49
CA PHE A 58 8.10 5.39 -9.04
C PHE A 58 7.24 6.57 -8.61
N LYS A 59 7.72 7.35 -7.65
CA LYS A 59 7.00 8.50 -7.10
C LYS A 59 6.92 9.70 -8.04
N GLU A 60 7.86 9.83 -8.98
CA GLU A 60 7.83 10.88 -10.00
C GLU A 60 6.64 10.74 -10.96
N THR A 61 6.02 9.55 -11.03
CA THR A 61 4.95 9.28 -12.00
C THR A 61 3.61 9.90 -11.59
N ASP A 62 2.84 10.32 -12.58
CA ASP A 62 1.45 10.78 -12.37
C ASP A 62 0.56 9.67 -11.80
N ALA A 63 0.86 8.40 -12.15
CA ALA A 63 0.18 7.23 -11.58
C ALA A 63 0.36 7.17 -10.06
N TRP A 64 1.56 7.46 -9.55
CA TRP A 64 1.80 7.53 -8.11
C TRP A 64 1.02 8.65 -7.45
N ARG A 65 1.06 9.86 -8.03
CA ARG A 65 0.34 11.01 -7.49
C ARG A 65 -1.16 10.73 -7.39
N THR A 66 -1.74 10.17 -8.45
CA THR A 66 -3.16 9.81 -8.51
C THR A 66 -3.50 8.74 -7.48
N ALA A 67 -2.74 7.63 -7.45
CA ALA A 67 -2.98 6.54 -6.52
C ALA A 67 -2.81 6.97 -5.05
N TYR A 68 -1.87 7.87 -4.77
CA TYR A 68 -1.64 8.41 -3.43
C TYR A 68 -2.78 9.33 -3.00
N ASP A 69 -3.25 10.21 -3.88
CA ASP A 69 -4.34 11.14 -3.61
C ASP A 69 -5.68 10.41 -3.38
N ASP A 70 -6.03 9.45 -4.25
CA ASP A 70 -7.23 8.64 -4.10
C ASP A 70 -7.22 7.87 -2.76
N LEU A 71 -6.09 7.23 -2.44
CA LEU A 71 -5.94 6.49 -1.19
C LEU A 71 -6.07 7.42 0.03
N LYS A 72 -5.46 8.60 -0.03
CA LYS A 72 -5.53 9.60 1.02
C LYS A 72 -6.95 10.11 1.22
N SER A 73 -7.67 10.37 0.12
CA SER A 73 -9.07 10.77 0.13
C SER A 73 -9.97 9.71 0.78
N VAL A 74 -9.79 8.43 0.42
CA VAL A 74 -10.55 7.33 1.03
C VAL A 74 -10.23 7.17 2.52
N LEU A 75 -8.98 7.34 2.92
CA LEU A 75 -8.58 7.27 4.33
C LEU A 75 -9.11 8.46 5.15
N ASP A 76 -9.16 9.66 4.56
CA ASP A 76 -9.66 10.87 5.21
C ASP A 76 -11.17 10.80 5.46
N ALA A 77 -11.93 10.24 4.51
CA ALA A 77 -13.36 10.01 4.64
C ALA A 77 -13.73 8.96 5.70
N ARG A 78 -12.77 8.17 6.22
CA ARG A 78 -13.04 7.12 7.20
C ARG A 78 -13.05 7.67 8.62
N GLU A 79 -14.06 7.24 9.38
CA GLU A 79 -14.16 7.55 10.80
C GLU A 79 -12.88 7.12 11.54
N HIS A 80 -12.27 8.07 12.25
CA HIS A 80 -11.12 7.80 13.10
C HIS A 80 -11.58 7.11 14.39
N ILE A 81 -11.45 5.77 14.42
CA ILE A 81 -11.76 5.00 15.62
C ILE A 81 -10.55 5.01 16.57
N PRO A 82 -10.62 5.68 17.75
CA PRO A 82 -9.55 5.64 18.73
C PRO A 82 -9.27 4.19 19.15
N ARG A 83 -7.98 3.82 19.20
CA ARG A 83 -7.51 2.44 19.40
C ARG A 83 -7.81 1.93 20.83
N GLY A 84 -9.01 1.44 21.08
CA GLY A 84 -9.33 0.57 22.23
C GLY A 84 -8.92 -0.90 22.06
N GLY A 85 -8.29 -1.26 20.92
CA GLY A 85 -8.14 -2.65 20.49
C GLY A 85 -6.74 -3.27 20.57
N LYS A 86 -5.70 -2.55 21.00
CA LYS A 86 -4.34 -3.15 21.11
C LYS A 86 -4.31 -4.26 22.17
N GLU A 87 -5.03 -4.06 23.27
CA GLU A 87 -5.12 -5.03 24.36
C GLU A 87 -5.90 -6.28 23.95
N LYS A 88 -7.11 -6.11 23.40
CA LYS A 88 -7.94 -7.21 22.89
C LYS A 88 -7.26 -8.01 21.75
N ARG A 89 -6.51 -7.36 20.86
CA ARG A 89 -5.76 -8.05 19.79
C ARG A 89 -4.55 -8.81 20.33
N ARG A 90 -3.86 -8.29 21.35
CA ARG A 90 -2.80 -9.02 22.06
C ARG A 90 -3.35 -10.23 22.80
N GLU A 91 -4.46 -10.10 23.52
CA GLU A 91 -5.12 -11.21 24.21
C GLU A 91 -5.54 -12.33 23.25
N GLN A 92 -6.14 -11.98 22.11
CA GLN A 92 -6.55 -12.98 21.11
C GLN A 92 -5.36 -13.68 20.44
N ALA A 93 -4.27 -12.93 20.15
CA ALA A 93 -3.04 -13.52 19.61
C ALA A 93 -2.35 -14.43 20.64
N PHE A 94 -2.37 -14.05 21.92
CA PHE A 94 -1.81 -14.84 23.02
C PHE A 94 -2.60 -16.15 23.24
N LYS A 95 -3.94 -16.09 23.24
CA LYS A 95 -4.80 -17.29 23.34
C LYS A 95 -4.59 -18.29 22.20
N ARG A 96 -4.29 -17.83 20.98
CA ARG A 96 -3.98 -18.71 19.83
C ARG A 96 -2.61 -19.41 19.93
N LYS A 97 -1.69 -18.91 20.75
CA LYS A 97 -0.32 -19.42 20.85
C LYS A 97 -0.12 -20.45 21.98
N HIS A 98 -1.09 -20.55 22.90
CA HIS A 98 -1.08 -21.44 24.06
C HIS A 98 -2.19 -22.52 24.01
N ARG A 99 -2.67 -22.86 22.81
CA ARG A 99 -3.54 -24.02 22.56
C ARG A 99 -2.73 -25.08 21.84
#